data_AF-A0A914SUL4-F1
#
_entry.id   AF-A0A914SUL4-F1
#
_cell.length_a   1.000
_cell.length_b   1.000
_cell.length_c   1.000
_cell.angle_alpha   90.00
_cell.angle_beta   90.00
_cell.angle_gamma   90.00
#
_symmetry.space_group_name_H-M   'P 1'
#
loop_
_entity.id
_entity.type
_entity.pdbx_description
1 polymer ?
#
loop_
_entity_poly.entity_id
_entity_poly.type
_entity_poly.pdbx_seq_one_letter_code
_entity_poly.pdbx_strand_id
1 'polypeptide(L)'
;MVHRDVACRNILLTKSGAAKLADFGLCCHCDESFTYRASLQKRLPLKWLSIEALIDRIFSEKSDVWSFGVLCYETFSGGLIPYPALSNVEMLEFLESGKRLEKPSKASNEIYDLMLKCWSEKPEERPSFKDLSKELKIILENETQNYGYLTLNCV
;
A
#
# COMPACT_ATOMS: atom_id res chain seq x y z
N MET A 1 5.44 13.26 7.34
CA MET A 1 5.13 13.54 5.91
C MET A 1 4.15 12.47 5.43
N VAL A 2 3.13 12.85 4.67
CA VAL A 2 2.15 11.93 4.06
C VAL A 2 2.21 12.08 2.53
N HIS A 3 2.27 10.97 1.79
CA HIS A 3 2.47 10.94 0.34
C HIS A 3 1.19 11.13 -0.47
N ARG A 4 0.11 10.43 -0.10
CA ARG A 4 -1.22 10.54 -0.74
C ARG A 4 -1.31 10.03 -2.19
N ASP A 5 -0.25 9.39 -2.67
CA ASP A 5 -0.18 8.82 -4.02
C ASP A 5 0.85 7.68 -4.10
N VAL A 6 0.86 6.80 -3.09
CA VAL A 6 1.69 5.59 -3.12
C VAL A 6 1.06 4.61 -4.11
N ALA A 7 1.74 4.34 -5.22
CA ALA A 7 1.29 3.46 -6.29
C ALA A 7 2.49 2.97 -7.13
N CYS A 8 2.34 1.86 -7.86
CA CYS A 8 3.43 1.32 -8.69
C CYS A 8 4.00 2.34 -9.68
N ARG A 9 3.14 3.17 -10.30
CA ARG A 9 3.56 4.24 -11.24
C ARG A 9 4.55 5.25 -10.65
N ASN A 10 4.56 5.39 -9.31
CA ASN A 10 5.40 6.32 -8.57
C ASN A 10 6.60 5.63 -7.92
N ILE A 11 6.85 4.35 -8.24
CA ILE A 11 8.05 3.63 -7.85
C ILE A 11 9.03 3.60 -9.02
N LEU A 12 10.21 4.19 -8.83
CA LEU A 12 11.30 4.18 -9.81
C LEU A 12 12.31 3.09 -9.47
N LEU A 13 12.78 2.37 -10.49
CA LEU A 13 13.85 1.40 -10.36
C LEU A 13 15.17 2.03 -10.83
N THR A 14 16.19 1.92 -9.99
CA THR A 14 17.56 2.29 -10.34
C THR A 14 18.20 1.20 -11.21
N LYS A 15 19.33 1.52 -11.86
CA LYS A 15 20.11 0.53 -12.63
C LYS A 15 20.58 -0.66 -11.79
N SER A 16 20.77 -0.48 -10.47
CA SER A 16 21.15 -1.53 -9.54
C SER A 16 19.96 -2.33 -8.99
N GLY A 17 18.75 -2.12 -9.52
CA GLY A 17 17.53 -2.81 -9.09
C GLY A 17 16.89 -2.27 -7.81
N ALA A 18 17.43 -1.21 -7.20
CA ALA A 18 16.81 -0.60 -6.03
C ALA A 18 15.54 0.19 -6.41
N ALA A 19 14.45 -0.04 -5.68
CA ALA A 19 13.19 0.67 -5.81
C ALA A 19 13.18 1.94 -4.93
N LYS A 20 12.67 3.05 -5.48
CA LYS A 20 12.57 4.34 -4.79
C LYS A 20 11.22 4.98 -5.07
N LEU A 21 10.56 5.46 -4.02
CA LEU A 21 9.34 6.25 -4.13
C LEU A 21 9.65 7.63 -4.71
N ALA A 22 8.80 8.10 -5.63
CA ALA A 22 8.92 9.36 -6.35
C ALA A 22 7.56 10.06 -6.44
N ASP A 23 7.53 11.22 -7.11
CA ASP A 23 6.36 12.08 -7.30
C ASP A 23 5.68 12.57 -6.00
N PHE A 24 6.35 13.53 -5.36
CA PHE A 24 5.89 14.15 -4.12
C PHE A 24 4.90 15.33 -4.37
N GLY A 25 4.32 15.46 -5.56
CA GLY A 25 3.46 16.60 -5.94
C GLY A 25 2.13 16.69 -5.18
N LEU A 26 1.75 15.59 -4.51
CA LEU A 26 0.57 15.50 -3.64
C LEU A 26 0.91 15.48 -2.14
N CYS A 27 2.19 15.43 -1.78
CA CYS A 27 2.63 15.32 -0.40
C CYS A 27 2.19 16.50 0.47
N CYS A 28 1.95 16.21 1.75
CA CYS A 28 1.75 17.24 2.77
C CYS A 28 2.56 16.91 4.04
N HIS A 29 2.96 17.96 4.75
CA HIS A 29 3.45 17.83 6.12
C HIS A 29 2.21 17.83 7.02
N CYS A 30 1.86 16.67 7.55
CA CYS A 30 0.91 16.59 8.66
C CYS A 30 1.73 16.57 9.94
N ASP A 31 1.51 17.53 10.84
CA ASP A 31 1.91 17.38 12.24
C ASP A 31 1.14 16.20 12.84
N GLU A 32 1.74 15.48 13.80
CA GLU A 32 1.22 14.20 14.34
C GLU A 32 -0.23 14.28 14.88
N SER A 33 -0.74 15.48 15.15
CA SER A 33 -2.09 15.76 15.62
C SER A 33 -3.08 16.23 14.54
N PHE A 34 -2.63 16.41 13.29
CA PHE A 34 -3.42 17.07 12.25
C PHE A 34 -3.82 16.13 11.11
N THR A 35 -5.11 15.81 11.09
CA THR A 35 -5.78 15.25 9.91
C THR A 35 -5.92 16.36 8.85
N TYR A 36 -5.24 16.22 7.72
CA TYR A 36 -5.39 17.16 6.61
C TYR A 36 -6.66 16.82 5.80
N ARG A 37 -7.62 17.75 5.72
CA ARG A 37 -8.75 17.69 4.77
C ARG A 37 -8.39 18.43 3.49
N ALA A 38 -8.24 17.70 2.39
CA ALA A 38 -7.83 18.30 1.12
C ALA A 38 -8.92 19.16 0.46
N SER A 39 -8.51 20.25 -0.19
CA SER A 39 -9.38 21.07 -1.05
C SER A 39 -9.80 20.32 -2.34
N LEU A 40 -10.99 20.63 -2.86
CA LEU A 40 -11.65 19.94 -3.98
C LEU A 40 -10.91 20.01 -5.34
N GLN A 41 -9.84 20.80 -5.48
CA GLN A 41 -9.24 21.14 -6.78
C GLN A 41 -8.21 20.13 -7.32
N LYS A 42 -7.66 19.23 -6.50
CA LYS A 42 -6.66 18.25 -6.97
C LYS A 42 -7.33 16.92 -7.34
N ARG A 43 -7.03 16.40 -8.55
CA ARG A 43 -7.39 15.03 -8.94
C ARG A 43 -6.66 14.05 -8.02
N LEU A 44 -7.41 13.12 -7.42
CA LEU A 44 -6.89 12.15 -6.47
C LEU A 44 -6.92 10.73 -7.05
N PRO A 45 -5.99 9.85 -6.65
CA PRO A 45 -5.90 8.47 -7.14
C PRO A 45 -6.90 7.56 -6.40
N LEU A 46 -8.20 7.74 -6.66
CA LEU A 46 -9.28 7.15 -5.84
C LEU A 46 -9.13 5.65 -5.56
N LYS A 47 -8.65 4.86 -6.52
CA LYS A 47 -8.48 3.39 -6.37
C LYS A 47 -7.37 2.97 -5.39
N TRP A 48 -6.52 3.90 -4.97
CA TRP A 48 -5.45 3.69 -4.00
C TRP A 48 -5.79 4.27 -2.62
N LEU A 49 -6.85 5.06 -2.51
CA LEU A 49 -7.19 5.74 -1.28
C LEU A 49 -7.83 4.79 -0.27
N SER A 50 -7.55 5.04 1.01
CA SER A 50 -8.27 4.43 2.12
C SER A 50 -9.71 4.92 2.21
N ILE A 51 -10.55 4.19 2.94
CA ILE A 51 -11.99 4.50 3.11
C ILE A 51 -12.17 5.92 3.67
N GLU A 52 -11.41 6.30 4.72
CA GLU A 52 -11.48 7.64 5.31
C GLU A 52 -10.97 8.74 4.37
N ALA A 53 -10.06 8.43 3.45
CA ALA A 53 -9.58 9.36 2.43
C ALA A 53 -10.58 9.53 1.28
N LEU A 54 -11.38 8.49 1.00
CA LEU A 54 -12.47 8.52 0.01
C LEU A 54 -13.66 9.35 0.51
N ILE A 55 -14.10 9.09 1.76
CA ILE A 55 -15.29 9.71 2.36
C ILE A 55 -14.99 11.13 2.84
N ASP A 56 -14.03 11.24 3.78
CA ASP A 56 -13.82 12.47 4.57
C ASP A 56 -12.59 13.28 4.13
N ARG A 57 -11.90 12.82 3.09
CA ARG A 57 -10.61 13.39 2.63
C ARG A 57 -9.56 13.43 3.75
N ILE A 58 -9.59 12.44 4.64
CA ILE A 58 -8.64 12.31 5.74
C ILE A 58 -7.36 11.62 5.25
N PHE A 59 -6.23 12.31 5.35
CA PHE A 59 -4.92 11.77 4.96
C PHE A 59 -3.98 11.72 6.17
N SER A 60 -3.33 10.57 6.33
CA SER A 60 -2.40 10.25 7.41
C SER A 60 -1.37 9.19 6.96
N GLU A 61 -0.36 8.91 7.78
CA GLU A 61 0.53 7.76 7.54
C GLU A 61 -0.27 6.46 7.34
N LYS A 62 -1.37 6.27 8.08
CA LYS A 62 -2.23 5.08 7.97
C LYS A 62 -3.01 5.01 6.65
N SER A 63 -3.29 6.14 6.02
CA SER A 63 -3.85 6.16 4.65
C SER A 63 -2.79 5.80 3.59
N ASP A 64 -1.51 6.14 3.83
CA ASP A 64 -0.41 5.70 2.98
C ASP A 64 -0.15 4.20 3.16
N VAL A 65 -0.34 3.65 4.36
CA VAL A 65 -0.26 2.20 4.61
C VAL A 65 -1.32 1.43 3.81
N TRP A 66 -2.54 1.96 3.72
CA TRP A 66 -3.56 1.39 2.83
C TRP A 66 -3.10 1.39 1.37
N SER A 67 -2.61 2.55 0.91
CA SER A 67 -2.08 2.73 -0.45
C SER A 67 -0.91 1.78 -0.73
N PHE A 68 -0.08 1.50 0.27
CA PHE A 68 0.98 0.49 0.20
C PHE A 68 0.45 -0.93 0.00
N GLY A 69 -0.66 -1.31 0.65
CA GLY A 69 -1.33 -2.59 0.37
C GLY A 69 -1.77 -2.70 -1.08
N VAL A 70 -2.30 -1.61 -1.66
CA VAL A 70 -2.66 -1.55 -3.09
C VAL A 70 -1.42 -1.63 -3.99
N LEU A 71 -0.31 -0.97 -3.62
CA LEU A 71 0.98 -1.10 -4.29
C LEU A 71 1.50 -2.56 -4.30
N CYS A 72 1.36 -3.28 -3.17
CA CYS A 72 1.67 -4.70 -3.11
C CYS A 72 0.78 -5.49 -4.09
N TYR A 73 -0.53 -5.24 -4.11
CA TYR A 73 -1.44 -5.87 -5.07
C TYR A 73 -0.99 -5.61 -6.52
N GLU A 74 -0.69 -4.38 -6.89
CA GLU A 74 -0.17 -4.03 -8.22
C GLU A 74 1.11 -4.82 -8.54
N THR A 75 2.04 -4.89 -7.59
CA THR A 75 3.32 -5.59 -7.76
C THR A 75 3.11 -7.08 -8.04
N PHE A 76 2.31 -7.77 -7.21
CA PHE A 76 2.12 -9.22 -7.32
C PHE A 76 1.12 -9.62 -8.41
N SER A 77 0.25 -8.71 -8.85
CA SER A 77 -0.61 -8.93 -10.00
C SER A 77 0.08 -8.69 -11.35
N GLY A 78 1.28 -8.10 -11.34
CA GLY A 78 1.98 -7.70 -12.56
C GLY A 78 1.44 -6.41 -13.17
N GLY A 79 0.96 -5.49 -12.34
CA GLY A 79 0.48 -4.16 -12.75
C GLY A 79 -0.99 -4.12 -13.14
N LEU A 80 -1.83 -5.03 -12.63
CA LEU A 80 -3.27 -4.93 -12.85
C LEU A 80 -3.83 -3.69 -12.17
N ILE A 81 -4.81 -3.08 -12.83
CA ILE A 81 -5.54 -1.93 -12.28
C ILE A 81 -6.37 -2.42 -11.09
N PRO A 82 -6.27 -1.79 -9.90
CA PRO A 82 -7.12 -2.13 -8.77
C PRO A 82 -8.61 -1.93 -9.09
N TYR A 83 -9.47 -2.84 -8.61
CA TYR A 83 -10.93 -2.77 -8.78
C TYR A 83 -11.35 -2.46 -10.24
N PRO A 84 -10.93 -3.24 -11.25
CA PRO A 84 -11.09 -2.87 -12.64
C PRO A 84 -12.56 -2.85 -13.10
N ALA A 85 -13.42 -3.64 -12.45
CA ALA A 85 -14.83 -3.76 -12.78
C ALA A 85 -15.76 -2.83 -11.99
N LEU A 86 -15.23 -2.02 -11.07
CA LEU A 86 -16.03 -1.15 -10.21
C LEU A 86 -15.82 0.32 -10.58
N SER A 87 -16.92 1.08 -10.65
CA SER A 87 -16.88 2.53 -10.60
C SER A 87 -16.42 3.02 -9.22
N ASN A 88 -16.15 4.33 -9.08
CA ASN A 88 -15.72 4.88 -7.80
C ASN A 88 -16.78 4.77 -6.69
N VAL A 89 -18.07 4.81 -7.05
CA VAL A 89 -19.17 4.68 -6.09
C VAL A 89 -19.30 3.22 -5.66
N GLU A 90 -19.33 2.28 -6.62
CA GLU A 90 -19.40 0.85 -6.34
C GLU A 90 -18.18 0.35 -5.54
N MET A 91 -17.00 0.93 -5.77
CA MET A 91 -15.80 0.62 -5.01
C MET A 91 -15.97 1.00 -3.53
N LEU A 92 -16.54 2.17 -3.23
CA LEU A 92 -16.76 2.59 -1.86
C LEU A 92 -17.72 1.62 -1.15
N GLU A 93 -18.86 1.31 -1.77
CA GLU A 93 -19.83 0.34 -1.24
C GLU A 93 -19.20 -1.05 -1.02
N PHE A 94 -18.37 -1.51 -1.96
CA PHE A 94 -17.62 -2.76 -1.84
C PHE A 94 -16.67 -2.76 -0.64
N LEU A 95 -15.97 -1.65 -0.40
CA LEU A 95 -15.05 -1.50 0.72
C LEU A 95 -15.77 -1.40 2.07
N GLU A 96 -16.87 -0.65 2.14
CA GLU A 96 -17.71 -0.50 3.32
C GLU A 96 -18.40 -1.82 3.70
N SER A 97 -18.66 -2.71 2.74
CA SER A 97 -19.15 -4.07 3.02
C SER A 97 -18.07 -5.01 3.56
N GLY A 98 -16.88 -4.50 3.89
CA GLY A 98 -15.74 -5.28 4.40
C GLY A 98 -14.98 -6.07 3.34
N LYS A 99 -15.34 -5.97 2.05
CA LYS A 99 -14.64 -6.70 0.98
C LYS A 99 -13.36 -5.98 0.58
N ARG A 100 -12.38 -6.73 0.07
CA ARG A 100 -11.06 -6.25 -0.36
C ARG A 100 -10.68 -6.86 -1.71
N LEU A 101 -9.58 -6.39 -2.30
CA LEU A 101 -9.03 -6.99 -3.52
C LEU A 101 -8.72 -8.47 -3.25
N GLU A 102 -9.02 -9.31 -4.23
CA GLU A 102 -8.66 -10.72 -4.16
C GLU A 102 -7.15 -10.93 -4.21
N LYS A 103 -6.68 -12.06 -3.70
CA LYS A 103 -5.26 -12.41 -3.71
C LYS A 103 -4.71 -12.48 -5.14
N PRO A 104 -3.66 -11.71 -5.49
CA PRO A 104 -2.99 -11.87 -6.76
C PRO A 104 -2.36 -13.26 -6.92
N SER A 105 -2.34 -13.79 -8.14
CA SER A 105 -1.86 -15.16 -8.41
C SER A 105 -0.42 -15.42 -8.00
N LYS A 106 0.46 -14.40 -8.05
CA LYS A 106 1.88 -14.52 -7.65
C LYS A 106 2.14 -14.19 -6.18
N ALA A 107 1.12 -13.78 -5.42
CA ALA A 107 1.27 -13.50 -4.00
C ALA A 107 1.20 -14.79 -3.17
N SER A 108 2.17 -14.97 -2.28
CA SER A 108 2.08 -15.96 -1.20
C SER A 108 0.95 -15.58 -0.23
N ASN A 109 0.57 -16.51 0.64
CA ASN A 109 -0.50 -16.24 1.61
C ASN A 109 -0.05 -15.21 2.64
N GLU A 110 1.22 -15.26 3.05
CA GLU A 110 1.85 -14.35 3.99
C GLU A 110 1.85 -12.91 3.46
N ILE A 111 2.16 -12.75 2.17
CA ILE A 111 2.10 -11.46 1.47
C ILE A 111 0.67 -10.95 1.39
N TYR A 112 -0.31 -11.83 1.13
CA TYR A 112 -1.71 -11.44 1.09
C TYR A 112 -2.28 -11.07 2.46
N ASP A 113 -1.90 -11.80 3.50
CA ASP A 113 -2.26 -11.49 4.89
C ASP A 113 -1.71 -10.12 5.28
N LEU A 114 -0.49 -9.78 4.85
CA LEU A 114 0.08 -8.45 5.01
C LEU A 114 -0.73 -7.38 4.27
N MET A 115 -1.18 -7.65 3.03
CA MET A 115 -2.09 -6.74 2.31
C MET A 115 -3.41 -6.54 3.08
N LEU A 116 -4.00 -7.61 3.60
CA LEU A 116 -5.24 -7.54 4.38
C LEU A 116 -5.07 -6.70 5.66
N LYS A 117 -3.93 -6.80 6.35
CA LYS A 117 -3.58 -5.93 7.49
C LYS A 117 -3.46 -4.45 7.08
N CYS A 118 -2.90 -4.16 5.91
CA CYS A 118 -2.87 -2.80 5.37
C CYS A 118 -4.28 -2.25 5.10
N TRP A 119 -5.24 -3.13 4.80
CA TRP A 119 -6.62 -2.78 4.49
C TRP A 119 -7.61 -2.95 5.65
N SER A 120 -7.13 -3.00 6.90
CA SER A 120 -8.01 -2.90 8.07
C SER A 120 -8.87 -1.65 7.97
N GLU A 121 -10.16 -1.79 8.28
CA GLU A 121 -11.14 -0.72 8.18
C GLU A 121 -10.72 0.48 9.04
N LYS A 122 -10.43 0.21 10.32
CA LYS A 122 -9.95 1.21 11.26
C LYS A 122 -8.47 1.56 11.02
N PRO A 123 -8.12 2.84 10.82
CA PRO A 123 -6.73 3.25 10.55
C PRO A 123 -5.73 2.81 11.64
N GLU A 124 -6.13 2.80 12.91
CA GLU A 124 -5.31 2.41 14.06
C GLU A 124 -4.96 0.92 14.09
N GLU A 125 -5.76 0.07 13.44
CA GLU A 125 -5.52 -1.38 13.34
C GLU A 125 -4.53 -1.71 12.21
N ARG A 126 -4.23 -0.76 11.33
CA ARG A 126 -3.24 -0.94 10.26
C ARG A 126 -1.83 -0.90 10.87
N PRO A 127 -0.87 -1.70 10.39
CA PRO A 127 0.51 -1.67 10.88
C PRO A 127 1.19 -0.32 10.60
N SER A 128 2.29 -0.01 11.30
CA SER A 128 3.17 1.08 10.87
C SER A 128 4.09 0.62 9.73
N PHE A 129 4.69 1.54 8.98
CA PHE A 129 5.71 1.17 8.00
C PHE A 129 6.92 0.45 8.63
N LYS A 130 7.23 0.76 9.90
CA LYS A 130 8.27 0.07 10.66
C LYS A 130 7.90 -1.40 10.90
N ASP A 131 6.64 -1.68 11.20
CA ASP A 131 6.16 -3.05 11.42
C ASP A 131 6.11 -3.82 10.09
N LEU A 132 5.61 -3.19 9.03
CA LEU A 132 5.62 -3.75 7.68
C LEU A 132 7.03 -4.11 7.21
N SER A 133 8.00 -3.23 7.44
CA SER A 133 9.40 -3.50 7.08
C SER A 133 9.97 -4.72 7.81
N LYS A 134 9.62 -4.92 9.09
CA LYS A 134 10.04 -6.10 9.85
C LYS A 134 9.37 -7.37 9.33
N GLU A 135 8.06 -7.32 9.09
CA GLU A 135 7.29 -8.46 8.62
C GLU A 135 7.77 -8.92 7.23
N LEU A 136 7.97 -7.98 6.30
CA LEU A 136 8.52 -8.28 4.97
C LEU A 136 9.92 -8.89 5.04
N LYS A 137 10.75 -8.44 5.99
CA LYS A 137 12.09 -9.01 6.18
C LYS A 137 12.02 -10.47 6.62
N ILE A 138 11.11 -10.79 7.54
CA ILE A 138 10.87 -12.17 8.00
C ILE A 138 10.35 -13.03 6.84
N ILE A 139 9.38 -12.54 6.07
CA ILE A 139 8.86 -13.25 4.89
C ILE A 139 9.99 -13.55 3.90
N LEU A 140 10.84 -12.56 3.61
CA LEU A 140 11.99 -12.72 2.71
C LEU A 140 13.02 -13.72 3.24
N GLU A 141 13.34 -13.68 4.54
CA GLU A 141 14.26 -14.63 5.19
C GLU A 141 13.71 -16.06 5.12
N ASN A 142 12.40 -16.25 5.32
CA ASN A 142 11.76 -17.57 5.21
C ASN A 142 11.74 -18.09 3.77
N GLU A 143 11.46 -17.22 2.78
CA GLU A 143 11.50 -17.60 1.37
C GLU A 143 12.92 -17.97 0.93
N THR A 144 13.93 -17.17 1.30
CA THR A 144 15.33 -17.46 0.94
C THR A 144 15.85 -18.75 1.57
N GLN A 145 15.42 -19.08 2.80
CA GLN A 145 15.71 -20.38 3.42
C GLN A 145 15.03 -21.55 2.69
N ASN A 146 13.79 -21.37 2.24
CA ASN A 146 13.06 -22.38 1.47
C ASN A 146 13.65 -22.61 0.06
N TYR A 147 14.30 -21.60 -0.53
CA TYR A 147 14.96 -21.72 -1.84
C TYR A 147 16.45 -22.11 -1.76
N GLY A 148 17.03 -22.28 -0.56
CA GLY A 148 18.38 -22.86 -0.39
C GLY A 148 19.54 -22.06 -0.98
N TYR A 149 19.35 -20.79 -1.33
CA TYR A 149 20.43 -19.92 -1.81
C TYR A 149 20.68 -18.79 -0.81
N LEU A 150 21.95 -18.70 -0.37
CA LEU A 150 22.57 -17.70 0.51
C LEU A 150 22.60 -18.04 2.00
N THR A 151 23.38 -19.08 2.35
CA THR A 151 24.41 -18.85 3.37
C THR A 151 25.26 -17.67 2.89
N LEU A 152 24.94 -16.46 3.36
CA LEU A 152 25.87 -15.34 3.34
C LEU A 152 27.02 -15.72 4.30
N ASN A 153 27.96 -16.52 3.80
CA ASN A 153 29.28 -16.60 4.37
C ASN A 153 29.90 -15.22 4.18
N CYS A 154 29.89 -14.44 5.27
CA CYS A 154 30.84 -13.36 5.44
C CYS A 154 32.24 -13.92 5.18
N VAL A 155 32.87 -13.44 4.11
CA VAL A 155 34.33 -13.45 3.94
C VAL A 155 34.79 -12.02 4.04
#